data_AF-A0A7C9VUK2-F1
#
_entry.id   AF-A0A7C9VUK2-F1
#
_cell.length_a   1.000
_cell.length_b   1.000
_cell.length_c   1.000
_cell.angle_alpha   90.00
_cell.angle_beta   90.00
_cell.angle_gamma   90.00
#
_symmetry.space_group_name_H-M   'P 1'
#
loop_
_entity.id
_entity.type
_entity.pdbx_description
1 polymer ?
#
loop_
_entity_poly.entity_id
_entity_poly.type
_entity_poly.pdbx_seq_one_letter_code
_entity_poly.pdbx_strand_id
1 'polypeptide(L)'
;MQLAGARIEGALDLEGVLSTAGLNLTNCRMSDPVVLRDAQFPWLELEGCHVPGVSADKLRVAGSLFLRKGFTAVSVDGRAVRLPGARIDGNFECDGATLSGANGSALHAEDIRIEGNLFLRDGFSATADSCQGAVVLNGAFVGGLVTFADSTLKNLSGPALSARGIRVGGELVLGCSSSFQGRSRHVIVDLFGANLGAVRWSPFEMKNSEVGGALVSMEHVSAGWVGISGDVLCDADISRDCAAGDLTISGLTYRSLAVAGADWRKWLHWIRSHTRGYTAQSYWQLAGVERAAGNDVAVRRILIAQQDDLRIRGEFDSLWSRLRHRLWGLLAGYGYRIGRTVVTTLVVLVVAGLLGLWAGHTPIRDGRYAAGHTSRSEQPFTPCSTFEQIGLGIDRGLPLAVTGVRERCDLDTISRRGQAFAMAIWLLQVAVWILATLVVVGYSSLIRRTD
;
A
#
# COMPACT_ATOMS: atom_id res chain seq x y z
N MET A 1 -0.94 -50.72 -6.71
CA MET A 1 -1.82 -51.37 -5.73
C MET A 1 -3.07 -50.52 -5.57
N GLN A 2 -4.26 -51.12 -5.60
CA GLN A 2 -5.53 -50.41 -5.39
C GLN A 2 -6.29 -51.08 -4.24
N LEU A 3 -6.66 -50.31 -3.22
CA LEU A 3 -7.52 -50.76 -2.12
C LEU A 3 -8.69 -49.80 -1.97
N ALA A 4 -9.88 -50.35 -1.73
CA ALA A 4 -11.09 -49.57 -1.51
C ALA A 4 -11.82 -50.06 -0.26
N GLY A 5 -12.23 -49.14 0.61
CA GLY A 5 -13.05 -49.44 1.80
C GLY A 5 -12.35 -50.27 2.88
N ALA A 6 -11.03 -50.41 2.81
CA ALA A 6 -10.27 -51.27 3.72
C ALA A 6 -10.01 -50.57 5.08
N ARG A 7 -10.03 -51.36 6.15
CA ARG A 7 -9.48 -50.98 7.45
C ARG A 7 -8.09 -51.61 7.58
N ILE A 8 -7.06 -50.79 7.64
CA ILE A 8 -5.68 -51.21 7.76
C ILE A 8 -5.28 -51.04 9.23
N GLU A 9 -4.92 -52.14 9.88
CA GLU A 9 -4.44 -52.14 11.26
C GLU A 9 -2.91 -52.20 11.27
N GLY A 10 -2.30 -51.44 12.17
CA GLY A 10 -0.85 -51.24 12.19
C GLY A 10 -0.36 -50.15 11.25
N ALA A 11 0.91 -49.78 11.39
CA ALA A 11 1.56 -48.76 10.55
C ALA A 11 1.71 -49.26 9.11
N LEU A 12 1.15 -48.50 8.15
CA LEU A 12 1.48 -48.70 6.74
C LEU A 12 2.84 -48.05 6.47
N ASP A 13 3.89 -48.83 6.69
CA ASP A 13 5.26 -48.41 6.46
C ASP A 13 5.73 -48.75 5.05
N LEU A 14 5.92 -47.72 4.25
CA LEU A 14 6.41 -47.76 2.87
C LEU A 14 7.67 -46.90 2.74
N GLU A 15 8.43 -46.74 3.83
CA GLU A 15 9.70 -46.00 3.83
C GLU A 15 10.70 -46.60 2.82
N GLY A 16 11.29 -45.72 2.01
CA GLY A 16 12.29 -46.07 0.99
C GLY A 16 11.77 -46.94 -0.16
N VAL A 17 10.45 -47.20 -0.22
CA VAL A 17 9.87 -48.06 -1.27
C VAL A 17 10.03 -47.39 -2.63
N LEU A 18 10.59 -48.14 -3.58
CA LEU A 18 10.66 -47.77 -4.99
C LEU A 18 9.63 -48.57 -5.77
N SER A 19 8.47 -47.98 -6.04
CA SER A 19 7.39 -48.66 -6.74
C SER A 19 7.33 -48.23 -8.20
N THR A 20 7.24 -49.23 -9.10
CA THR A 20 6.94 -48.99 -10.53
C THR A 20 5.44 -48.81 -10.77
N ALA A 21 4.59 -49.18 -9.82
CA ALA A 21 3.14 -49.03 -9.87
C ALA A 21 2.66 -47.98 -8.85
N GLY A 22 1.58 -47.26 -9.17
CA GLY A 22 1.02 -46.27 -8.25
C GLY A 22 0.24 -46.92 -7.09
N LEU A 23 -0.06 -46.10 -6.10
CA LEU A 23 -0.83 -46.49 -4.91
C LEU A 23 -2.14 -45.71 -4.90
N ASN A 24 -3.27 -46.42 -4.99
CA ASN A 24 -4.60 -45.86 -4.77
C ASN A 24 -5.19 -46.48 -3.50
N LEU A 25 -5.48 -45.64 -2.52
CA LEU A 25 -6.31 -45.97 -1.38
C LEU A 25 -7.56 -45.10 -1.45
N THR A 26 -8.73 -45.73 -1.54
CA THR A 26 -10.02 -45.05 -1.60
C THR A 26 -10.86 -45.42 -0.39
N ASN A 27 -11.39 -44.44 0.34
CA ASN A 27 -12.26 -44.62 1.50
C ASN A 27 -11.70 -45.60 2.55
N CYS A 28 -10.39 -45.63 2.72
CA CYS A 28 -9.72 -46.51 3.68
C CYS A 28 -9.59 -45.84 5.05
N ARG A 29 -9.49 -46.64 6.11
CA ARG A 29 -9.24 -46.17 7.47
C ARG A 29 -8.00 -46.82 8.04
N MET A 30 -7.11 -46.04 8.63
CA MET A 30 -5.88 -46.52 9.25
C MET A 30 -5.86 -46.19 10.74
N SER A 31 -5.39 -47.15 11.56
CA SER A 31 -5.19 -46.93 13.00
C SER A 31 -3.90 -46.18 13.31
N ASP A 32 -2.90 -46.31 12.45
CA ASP A 32 -1.55 -45.78 12.63
C ASP A 32 -1.14 -44.89 11.45
N PRO A 33 -0.12 -44.03 11.61
CA PRO A 33 0.31 -43.12 10.56
C PRO A 33 0.82 -43.85 9.31
N VAL A 34 0.64 -43.21 8.16
CA VAL A 34 1.20 -43.68 6.88
C VAL A 34 2.62 -43.15 6.74
N VAL A 35 3.60 -44.04 6.63
CA VAL A 35 5.02 -43.68 6.47
C VAL A 35 5.42 -43.89 5.01
N LEU A 36 5.85 -42.81 4.37
CA LEU A 36 6.21 -42.70 2.95
C LEU A 36 7.55 -41.95 2.78
N ARG A 37 8.37 -41.93 3.83
CA ARG A 37 9.66 -41.23 3.83
C ARG A 37 10.57 -41.81 2.77
N ASP A 38 11.22 -40.94 1.98
CA ASP A 38 12.13 -41.32 0.88
C ASP A 38 11.52 -42.29 -0.15
N ALA A 39 10.18 -42.48 -0.15
CA ALA A 39 9.50 -43.37 -1.07
C ALA A 39 9.37 -42.74 -2.46
N GLN A 40 9.18 -43.59 -3.48
CA GLN A 40 9.02 -43.17 -4.87
C GLN A 40 7.85 -43.90 -5.51
N PHE A 41 6.89 -43.12 -6.02
CA PHE A 41 5.70 -43.62 -6.69
C PHE A 41 5.48 -42.90 -8.02
N PRO A 42 4.94 -43.57 -9.05
CA PRO A 42 4.51 -42.88 -10.27
C PRO A 42 3.32 -41.96 -10.01
N TRP A 43 2.43 -42.31 -9.08
CA TRP A 43 1.32 -41.47 -8.61
C TRP A 43 0.81 -42.01 -7.26
N LEU A 44 0.24 -41.13 -6.44
CA LEU A 44 -0.26 -41.47 -5.11
C LEU A 44 -1.62 -40.83 -4.87
N GLU A 45 -2.62 -41.66 -4.59
CA GLU A 45 -4.01 -41.26 -4.39
C GLU A 45 -4.51 -41.78 -3.03
N LEU A 46 -4.89 -40.87 -2.14
CA LEU A 46 -5.52 -41.15 -0.85
C LEU A 46 -6.88 -40.44 -0.80
N GLU A 47 -7.85 -40.95 -1.55
CA GLU A 47 -9.18 -40.33 -1.65
C GLU A 47 -10.08 -40.79 -0.50
N GLY A 48 -10.72 -39.86 0.21
CA GLY A 48 -11.65 -40.17 1.30
C GLY A 48 -11.05 -40.98 2.46
N CYS A 49 -9.72 -41.08 2.51
CA CYS A 49 -9.04 -41.85 3.54
C CYS A 49 -9.02 -41.11 4.88
N HIS A 50 -9.12 -41.85 5.98
CA HIS A 50 -9.00 -41.31 7.33
C HIS A 50 -7.76 -41.88 7.98
N VAL A 51 -6.81 -41.00 8.30
CA VAL A 51 -5.49 -41.35 8.81
C VAL A 51 -5.12 -40.52 10.02
N PRO A 52 -4.36 -41.05 10.99
CA PRO A 52 -3.87 -40.26 12.12
C PRO A 52 -2.66 -39.39 11.73
N GLY A 53 -2.08 -39.61 10.55
CA GLY A 53 -1.05 -38.74 9.99
C GLY A 53 -0.39 -39.35 8.75
N VAL A 54 0.31 -38.51 7.98
CA VAL A 54 1.12 -38.92 6.83
C VAL A 54 2.53 -38.34 6.98
N SER A 55 3.55 -39.20 7.06
CA SER A 55 4.96 -38.80 7.06
C SER A 55 5.58 -39.12 5.71
N ALA A 56 5.76 -38.11 4.88
CA ALA A 56 6.22 -38.24 3.50
C ALA A 56 7.43 -37.31 3.22
N ASP A 57 8.32 -37.20 4.20
CA ASP A 57 9.58 -36.47 4.09
C ASP A 57 10.38 -37.00 2.88
N LYS A 58 10.78 -36.11 1.96
CA LYS A 58 11.51 -36.43 0.71
C LYS A 58 10.81 -37.42 -0.24
N LEU A 59 9.49 -37.64 -0.10
CA LEU A 59 8.69 -38.42 -1.04
C LEU A 59 8.89 -37.91 -2.47
N ARG A 60 8.98 -38.83 -3.44
CA ARG A 60 8.97 -38.48 -4.87
C ARG A 60 7.74 -39.07 -5.55
N VAL A 61 7.00 -38.22 -6.25
CA VAL A 61 5.85 -38.61 -7.06
C VAL A 61 6.07 -38.11 -8.48
N ALA A 62 6.24 -39.03 -9.44
CA ALA A 62 6.47 -38.67 -10.85
C ALA A 62 5.21 -38.10 -11.55
N GLY A 63 4.04 -38.29 -10.93
CA GLY A 63 2.77 -37.73 -11.34
C GLY A 63 2.20 -36.86 -10.23
N SER A 64 0.91 -36.96 -10.00
CA SER A 64 0.21 -36.15 -9.00
C SER A 64 0.05 -36.87 -7.66
N LEU A 65 -0.03 -36.07 -6.60
CA LEU A 65 -0.43 -36.47 -5.26
C LEU A 65 -1.85 -35.96 -4.99
N PHE A 66 -2.78 -36.87 -4.72
CA PHE A 66 -4.18 -36.51 -4.44
C PHE A 66 -4.58 -36.90 -3.02
N LEU A 67 -4.89 -35.88 -2.21
CA LEU A 67 -5.46 -35.99 -0.86
C LEU A 67 -6.86 -35.35 -0.87
N ARG A 68 -7.80 -35.92 -1.64
CA ARG A 68 -9.08 -35.27 -1.98
C ARG A 68 -10.31 -36.05 -1.53
N LYS A 69 -11.49 -35.49 -1.78
CA LYS A 69 -12.80 -36.14 -1.55
C LYS A 69 -13.00 -36.59 -0.10
N GLY A 70 -12.82 -35.68 0.86
CA GLY A 70 -13.02 -35.97 2.28
C GLY A 70 -11.85 -36.70 2.95
N PHE A 71 -10.66 -36.65 2.35
CA PHE A 71 -9.44 -37.08 3.02
C PHE A 71 -9.30 -36.34 4.36
N THR A 72 -9.08 -37.09 5.43
CA THR A 72 -9.00 -36.57 6.79
C THR A 72 -7.72 -37.06 7.45
N ALA A 73 -6.85 -36.12 7.84
CA ALA A 73 -5.67 -36.40 8.64
C ALA A 73 -5.77 -35.65 9.98
N VAL A 74 -5.88 -36.39 11.08
CA VAL A 74 -5.98 -35.81 12.43
C VAL A 74 -4.87 -36.40 13.29
N SER A 75 -3.83 -35.60 13.51
CA SER A 75 -2.67 -36.02 14.31
C SER A 75 -2.77 -35.48 15.73
N VAL A 76 -2.62 -36.39 16.70
CA VAL A 76 -2.52 -36.08 18.12
C VAL A 76 -1.07 -35.76 18.52
N ASP A 77 -0.10 -36.37 17.81
CA ASP A 77 1.34 -36.32 18.14
C ASP A 77 2.10 -35.23 17.37
N GLY A 78 1.40 -34.34 16.66
CA GLY A 78 2.02 -33.22 15.97
C GLY A 78 1.38 -32.91 14.62
N ARG A 79 2.11 -33.25 13.55
CA ARG A 79 1.81 -32.75 12.19
C ARG A 79 0.96 -33.74 11.41
N ALA A 80 -0.16 -33.29 10.86
CA ALA A 80 -1.11 -34.18 10.18
C ALA A 80 -0.57 -34.69 8.82
N VAL A 81 -0.02 -33.80 8.00
CA VAL A 81 0.65 -34.18 6.74
C VAL A 81 2.02 -33.51 6.68
N ARG A 82 3.07 -34.32 6.57
CA ARG A 82 4.47 -33.90 6.47
C ARG A 82 5.04 -34.26 5.09
N LEU A 83 5.48 -33.27 4.35
CA LEU A 83 6.09 -33.39 3.02
C LEU A 83 7.38 -32.55 2.86
N PRO A 84 8.25 -32.40 3.89
CA PRO A 84 9.42 -31.56 3.73
C PRO A 84 10.39 -32.14 2.68
N GLY A 85 10.84 -31.31 1.75
CA GLY A 85 11.72 -31.68 0.64
C GLY A 85 11.12 -32.69 -0.35
N ALA A 86 9.81 -32.95 -0.30
CA ALA A 86 9.14 -33.83 -1.26
C ALA A 86 9.13 -33.22 -2.67
N ARG A 87 9.07 -34.10 -3.68
CA ARG A 87 9.06 -33.72 -5.10
C ARG A 87 7.87 -34.34 -5.79
N ILE A 88 7.06 -33.51 -6.44
CA ILE A 88 5.85 -33.91 -7.15
C ILE A 88 5.94 -33.31 -8.55
N ASP A 89 6.12 -34.15 -9.56
CA ASP A 89 6.27 -33.67 -10.95
C ASP A 89 4.91 -33.27 -11.57
N GLY A 90 3.80 -33.75 -10.99
CA GLY A 90 2.44 -33.34 -11.34
C GLY A 90 1.84 -32.30 -10.38
N ASN A 91 0.55 -32.43 -10.10
CA ASN A 91 -0.17 -31.56 -9.16
C ASN A 91 -0.15 -32.15 -7.74
N PHE A 92 -0.27 -31.27 -6.75
CA PHE A 92 -0.65 -31.64 -5.39
C PHE A 92 -2.05 -31.08 -5.07
N GLU A 93 -3.01 -31.97 -4.88
CA GLU A 93 -4.41 -31.60 -4.67
C GLU A 93 -4.89 -32.02 -3.29
N CYS A 94 -5.43 -31.06 -2.54
CA CYS A 94 -6.02 -31.25 -1.21
C CYS A 94 -7.50 -30.81 -1.19
N ASP A 95 -8.17 -30.83 -2.34
CA ASP A 95 -9.54 -30.32 -2.47
C ASP A 95 -10.51 -31.08 -1.53
N GLY A 96 -11.18 -30.32 -0.66
CA GLY A 96 -12.10 -30.83 0.36
C GLY A 96 -11.44 -31.66 1.48
N ALA A 97 -10.12 -31.56 1.67
CA ALA A 97 -9.44 -32.28 2.76
C ALA A 97 -9.61 -31.57 4.11
N THR A 98 -9.62 -32.35 5.19
CA THR A 98 -9.59 -31.84 6.58
C THR A 98 -8.32 -32.29 7.28
N LEU A 99 -7.43 -31.34 7.58
CA LEU A 99 -6.15 -31.58 8.22
C LEU A 99 -6.12 -30.92 9.60
N SER A 100 -5.82 -31.68 10.65
CA SER A 100 -5.71 -31.17 12.02
C SER A 100 -4.44 -31.66 12.69
N GLY A 101 -3.52 -30.74 13.00
CA GLY A 101 -2.31 -31.03 13.75
C GLY A 101 -2.39 -30.49 15.18
N ALA A 102 -2.55 -31.36 16.18
CA ALA A 102 -2.42 -30.96 17.57
C ALA A 102 -0.93 -30.75 17.89
N ASN A 103 -0.54 -29.60 18.45
CA ASN A 103 0.85 -29.23 18.75
C ASN A 103 1.80 -29.25 17.53
N GLY A 104 1.26 -29.07 16.33
CA GLY A 104 2.01 -29.09 15.08
C GLY A 104 1.23 -28.46 13.93
N SER A 105 1.89 -28.29 12.78
CA SER A 105 1.24 -27.81 11.56
C SER A 105 0.30 -28.85 10.98
N ALA A 106 -0.84 -28.42 10.43
CA ALA A 106 -1.77 -29.30 9.72
C ALA A 106 -1.14 -29.82 8.41
N LEU A 107 -0.52 -28.93 7.64
CA LEU A 107 0.26 -29.25 6.45
C LEU A 107 1.66 -28.64 6.57
N HIS A 108 2.69 -29.47 6.57
CA HIS A 108 4.08 -29.03 6.62
C HIS A 108 4.83 -29.50 5.39
N ALA A 109 5.04 -28.59 4.44
CA ALA A 109 5.62 -28.84 3.14
C ALA A 109 6.75 -27.82 2.87
N GLU A 110 7.68 -27.73 3.80
CA GLU A 110 8.90 -26.93 3.67
C GLU A 110 9.80 -27.47 2.55
N ASP A 111 10.33 -26.59 1.70
CA ASP A 111 11.15 -26.92 0.53
C ASP A 111 10.52 -27.95 -0.42
N ILE A 112 9.19 -28.10 -0.40
CA ILE A 112 8.48 -28.96 -1.35
C ILE A 112 8.66 -28.41 -2.77
N ARG A 113 8.83 -29.30 -3.74
CA ARG A 113 8.89 -28.95 -5.15
C ARG A 113 7.74 -29.59 -5.90
N ILE A 114 6.87 -28.77 -6.47
CA ILE A 114 5.72 -29.17 -7.28
C ILE A 114 5.94 -28.56 -8.67
N GLU A 115 6.09 -29.37 -9.70
CA GLU A 115 6.26 -28.84 -11.07
C GLU A 115 4.90 -28.38 -11.66
N GLY A 116 3.79 -29.01 -11.26
CA GLY A 116 2.44 -28.60 -11.60
C GLY A 116 1.86 -27.55 -10.64
N ASN A 117 0.63 -27.79 -10.19
CA ASN A 117 -0.16 -26.87 -9.36
C ASN A 117 -0.37 -27.39 -7.94
N LEU A 118 -0.57 -26.47 -6.99
CA LEU A 118 -1.02 -26.75 -5.63
C LEU A 118 -2.47 -26.24 -5.45
N PHE A 119 -3.39 -27.16 -5.22
CA PHE A 119 -4.81 -26.85 -5.04
C PHE A 119 -5.28 -27.16 -3.62
N LEU A 120 -5.74 -26.13 -2.91
CA LEU A 120 -6.29 -26.17 -1.57
C LEU A 120 -7.69 -25.55 -1.61
N ARG A 121 -8.64 -26.25 -2.25
CA ARG A 121 -9.95 -25.71 -2.57
C ARG A 121 -11.12 -26.54 -2.02
N ASP A 122 -12.34 -26.14 -2.38
CA ASP A 122 -13.57 -26.92 -2.24
C ASP A 122 -13.82 -27.38 -0.79
N GLY A 123 -13.71 -26.46 0.17
CA GLY A 123 -13.92 -26.72 1.59
C GLY A 123 -12.67 -27.21 2.34
N PHE A 124 -11.46 -27.05 1.77
CA PHE A 124 -10.22 -27.42 2.44
C PHE A 124 -10.11 -26.76 3.83
N SER A 125 -9.86 -27.56 4.86
CA SER A 125 -9.74 -27.09 6.25
C SER A 125 -8.43 -27.53 6.88
N ALA A 126 -7.68 -26.58 7.43
CA ALA A 126 -6.43 -26.81 8.13
C ALA A 126 -6.46 -26.15 9.52
N THR A 127 -6.46 -26.97 10.57
CA THR A 127 -6.43 -26.50 11.97
C THR A 127 -5.14 -26.92 12.66
N ALA A 128 -4.47 -25.99 13.32
CA ALA A 128 -3.18 -26.25 13.95
C ALA A 128 -2.98 -25.47 15.26
N ASP A 129 -2.04 -25.97 16.05
CA ASP A 129 -1.41 -25.23 17.14
C ASP A 129 0.10 -25.26 16.95
N SER A 130 0.62 -24.31 16.16
CA SER A 130 2.02 -24.30 15.73
C SER A 130 2.56 -22.88 15.63
N CYS A 131 3.77 -22.66 16.17
CA CYS A 131 4.49 -21.40 15.95
C CYS A 131 4.93 -21.21 14.49
N GLN A 132 5.06 -22.28 13.70
CA GLN A 132 5.51 -22.23 12.30
C GLN A 132 4.37 -21.85 11.33
N GLY A 133 3.15 -22.30 11.62
CA GLY A 133 1.96 -22.07 10.81
C GLY A 133 1.01 -23.26 10.73
N ALA A 134 -0.25 -23.04 10.36
CA ALA A 134 -1.16 -24.16 10.06
C ALA A 134 -0.80 -24.84 8.74
N VAL A 135 -0.56 -24.05 7.70
CA VAL A 135 0.02 -24.48 6.43
C VAL A 135 1.40 -23.85 6.27
N VAL A 136 2.43 -24.68 6.11
CA VAL A 136 3.83 -24.24 5.97
C VAL A 136 4.34 -24.64 4.58
N LEU A 137 4.70 -23.65 3.77
CA LEU A 137 5.21 -23.72 2.40
C LEU A 137 6.52 -22.91 2.26
N ASN A 138 7.29 -22.80 3.34
CA ASN A 138 8.56 -22.07 3.32
C ASN A 138 9.53 -22.69 2.31
N GLY A 139 10.16 -21.86 1.48
CA GLY A 139 11.10 -22.31 0.44
C GLY A 139 10.49 -23.13 -0.70
N ALA A 140 9.16 -23.36 -0.68
CA ALA A 140 8.49 -24.19 -1.65
C ALA A 140 8.62 -23.64 -3.08
N PHE A 141 8.67 -24.54 -4.06
CA PHE A 141 8.59 -24.21 -5.48
C PHE A 141 7.32 -24.83 -6.07
N VAL A 142 6.53 -24.01 -6.76
CA VAL A 142 5.36 -24.44 -7.53
C VAL A 142 5.48 -23.89 -8.94
N GLY A 143 5.57 -24.76 -9.95
CA GLY A 143 5.76 -24.34 -11.35
C GLY A 143 4.53 -23.62 -11.91
N GLY A 144 3.33 -24.07 -11.54
CA GLY A 144 2.05 -23.52 -11.95
C GLY A 144 1.41 -22.59 -10.92
N LEU A 145 0.18 -22.90 -10.54
CA LEU A 145 -0.69 -22.10 -9.68
C LEU A 145 -0.67 -22.61 -8.23
N VAL A 146 -0.85 -21.70 -7.28
CA VAL A 146 -1.19 -22.01 -5.89
C VAL A 146 -2.54 -21.38 -5.59
N THR A 147 -3.56 -22.20 -5.32
CA THR A 147 -4.93 -21.70 -5.14
C THR A 147 -5.49 -22.07 -3.78
N PHE A 148 -5.87 -21.03 -3.03
CA PHE A 148 -6.73 -21.11 -1.85
C PHE A 148 -8.10 -20.54 -2.21
N ALA A 149 -9.11 -21.40 -2.33
CA ALA A 149 -10.48 -21.00 -2.68
C ALA A 149 -11.48 -21.85 -1.89
N ASP A 150 -12.43 -21.24 -1.20
CA ASP A 150 -13.31 -21.94 -0.25
C ASP A 150 -12.49 -22.77 0.76
N SER A 151 -11.49 -22.12 1.39
CA SER A 151 -10.56 -22.78 2.31
C SER A 151 -10.53 -22.10 3.67
N THR A 152 -10.41 -22.88 4.75
CA THR A 152 -10.33 -22.39 6.13
C THR A 152 -9.01 -22.79 6.76
N LEU A 153 -8.18 -21.81 7.10
CA LEU A 153 -6.93 -22.03 7.82
C LEU A 153 -7.03 -21.38 9.19
N LYS A 154 -6.87 -22.19 10.25
CA LYS A 154 -6.89 -21.71 11.63
C LYS A 154 -5.66 -22.18 12.39
N ASN A 155 -4.94 -21.24 12.99
CA ASN A 155 -3.80 -21.53 13.85
C ASN A 155 -3.93 -20.85 15.22
N LEU A 156 -3.60 -21.56 16.29
CA LEU A 156 -3.74 -21.06 17.66
C LEU A 156 -2.52 -20.30 18.19
N SER A 157 -1.32 -20.56 17.67
CA SER A 157 -0.06 -20.02 18.21
C SER A 157 0.89 -19.43 17.15
N GLY A 158 0.40 -19.16 15.93
CA GLY A 158 1.24 -18.68 14.82
C GLY A 158 0.44 -18.25 13.59
N PRO A 159 1.10 -18.08 12.42
CA PRO A 159 0.42 -17.69 11.18
C PRO A 159 -0.56 -18.76 10.71
N ALA A 160 -1.62 -18.38 10.01
CA ALA A 160 -2.47 -19.35 9.31
C ALA A 160 -1.69 -19.97 8.13
N LEU A 161 -1.02 -19.11 7.34
CA LEU A 161 -0.19 -19.51 6.20
C LEU A 161 1.22 -18.93 6.35
N SER A 162 2.22 -19.80 6.31
CA SER A 162 3.64 -19.43 6.29
C SER A 162 4.24 -19.89 4.96
N ALA A 163 4.54 -18.96 4.07
CA ALA A 163 5.04 -19.22 2.72
C ALA A 163 6.24 -18.31 2.42
N ARG A 164 7.19 -18.26 3.37
CA ARG A 164 8.40 -17.46 3.27
C ARG A 164 9.29 -17.99 2.16
N GLY A 165 9.72 -17.13 1.24
CA GLY A 165 10.60 -17.50 0.14
C GLY A 165 9.96 -18.44 -0.89
N ILE A 166 8.63 -18.60 -0.89
CA ILE A 166 7.93 -19.42 -1.87
C ILE A 166 8.19 -18.88 -3.28
N ARG A 167 8.39 -19.78 -4.24
CA ARG A 167 8.50 -19.47 -5.66
C ARG A 167 7.31 -20.07 -6.40
N VAL A 168 6.50 -19.23 -7.01
CA VAL A 168 5.35 -19.64 -7.82
C VAL A 168 5.56 -19.14 -9.24
N GLY A 169 5.71 -20.05 -10.21
CA GLY A 169 5.93 -19.68 -11.61
C GLY A 169 4.70 -19.01 -12.24
N GLY A 170 3.51 -19.45 -11.83
CA GLY A 170 2.23 -18.87 -12.21
C GLY A 170 1.69 -17.89 -11.16
N GLU A 171 0.46 -18.13 -10.70
CA GLU A 171 -0.31 -17.23 -9.86
C GLU A 171 -0.56 -17.83 -8.47
N LEU A 172 -0.36 -17.00 -7.44
CA LEU A 172 -0.84 -17.25 -6.09
C LEU A 172 -2.22 -16.58 -5.92
N VAL A 173 -3.26 -17.39 -5.78
CA VAL A 173 -4.63 -16.95 -5.57
C VAL A 173 -4.99 -17.13 -4.09
N LEU A 174 -5.25 -16.01 -3.43
CA LEU A 174 -5.72 -15.96 -2.05
C LEU A 174 -7.14 -15.36 -2.03
N GLY A 175 -8.14 -16.18 -1.74
CA GLY A 175 -9.47 -15.70 -1.35
C GLY A 175 -10.63 -16.62 -1.73
N CYS A 176 -11.68 -16.07 -2.35
CA CYS A 176 -12.90 -16.78 -2.78
C CYS A 176 -13.59 -17.48 -1.62
N SER A 177 -14.14 -16.71 -0.67
CA SER A 177 -14.81 -17.25 0.54
C SER A 177 -13.89 -17.99 1.52
N SER A 178 -12.57 -17.83 1.40
CA SER A 178 -11.63 -18.39 2.35
C SER A 178 -11.64 -17.63 3.70
N SER A 179 -11.25 -18.30 4.78
CA SER A 179 -11.10 -17.72 6.12
C SER A 179 -9.72 -18.05 6.69
N PHE A 180 -8.92 -17.03 6.99
CA PHE A 180 -7.60 -17.18 7.59
C PHE A 180 -7.62 -16.61 9.01
N GLN A 181 -7.45 -17.49 9.99
CA GLN A 181 -7.52 -17.17 11.39
C GLN A 181 -6.22 -17.56 12.07
N GLY A 182 -5.64 -16.62 12.81
CA GLY A 182 -4.44 -16.85 13.57
C GLY A 182 -4.46 -16.05 14.86
N ARG A 183 -3.62 -16.46 15.79
CA ARG A 183 -3.36 -15.73 17.02
C ARG A 183 -1.85 -15.64 17.14
N SER A 184 -1.32 -14.49 16.72
CA SER A 184 0.10 -14.26 16.66
C SER A 184 0.42 -12.76 16.72
N ARG A 185 1.52 -12.42 17.43
CA ARG A 185 2.19 -11.13 17.33
C ARG A 185 2.78 -10.86 15.94
N HIS A 186 2.96 -11.92 15.16
CA HIS A 186 3.40 -11.87 13.77
C HIS A 186 2.20 -11.78 12.82
N VAL A 187 2.45 -11.96 11.52
CA VAL A 187 1.43 -11.94 10.48
C VAL A 187 0.59 -13.20 10.43
N ILE A 188 -0.65 -13.10 9.92
CA ILE A 188 -1.53 -14.25 9.65
C ILE A 188 -1.10 -14.97 8.37
N VAL A 189 -0.72 -14.21 7.35
CA VAL A 189 -0.17 -14.71 6.09
C VAL A 189 1.24 -14.14 5.91
N ASP A 190 2.25 -14.99 5.93
CA ASP A 190 3.65 -14.61 5.74
C ASP A 190 4.14 -14.98 4.33
N LEU A 191 4.36 -13.96 3.49
CA LEU A 191 4.92 -14.11 2.14
C LEU A 191 6.32 -13.48 2.05
N PHE A 192 7.04 -13.29 3.16
CA PHE A 192 8.36 -12.67 3.15
C PHE A 192 9.28 -13.29 2.10
N GLY A 193 9.84 -12.47 1.19
CA GLY A 193 10.79 -12.90 0.16
C GLY A 193 10.19 -13.76 -0.95
N ALA A 194 8.86 -13.84 -1.10
CA ALA A 194 8.23 -14.64 -2.14
C ALA A 194 8.51 -14.10 -3.55
N ASN A 195 8.69 -15.02 -4.51
CA ASN A 195 8.79 -14.72 -5.93
C ASN A 195 7.60 -15.33 -6.67
N LEU A 196 6.73 -14.48 -7.18
CA LEU A 196 5.45 -14.86 -7.75
C LEU A 196 5.40 -14.40 -9.21
N GLY A 197 4.99 -15.28 -10.13
CA GLY A 197 4.56 -14.84 -11.46
C GLY A 197 3.41 -13.83 -11.34
N ALA A 198 2.53 -14.07 -10.38
CA ALA A 198 1.39 -13.22 -10.08
C ALA A 198 0.83 -13.43 -8.68
N VAL A 199 0.13 -12.43 -8.17
CA VAL A 199 -0.70 -12.58 -6.96
C VAL A 199 -2.08 -11.98 -7.18
N ARG A 200 -3.13 -12.73 -6.85
CA ARG A 200 -4.52 -12.28 -6.86
C ARG A 200 -5.13 -12.37 -5.48
N TRP A 201 -5.72 -11.26 -5.06
CA TRP A 201 -6.49 -11.13 -3.84
C TRP A 201 -7.97 -11.02 -4.21
N SER A 202 -8.78 -11.98 -3.78
CA SER A 202 -10.24 -11.90 -3.84
C SER A 202 -10.83 -11.68 -2.45
N PRO A 203 -12.15 -11.47 -2.25
CA PRO A 203 -12.69 -11.28 -0.90
C PRO A 203 -12.48 -12.53 -0.04
N PHE A 204 -11.95 -12.35 1.17
CA PHE A 204 -11.81 -13.37 2.20
C PHE A 204 -11.86 -12.76 3.59
N GLU A 205 -12.12 -13.61 4.59
CA GLU A 205 -12.14 -13.21 5.98
C GLU A 205 -10.75 -13.41 6.60
N MET A 206 -10.21 -12.37 7.24
CA MET A 206 -9.03 -12.48 8.10
C MET A 206 -9.36 -12.07 9.51
N LYS A 207 -8.99 -12.91 10.49
CA LYS A 207 -9.08 -12.56 11.90
C LYS A 207 -7.76 -12.83 12.59
N ASN A 208 -7.13 -11.78 13.10
CA ASN A 208 -6.09 -11.91 14.11
C ASN A 208 -6.72 -11.69 15.48
N SER A 209 -6.70 -12.71 16.33
CA SER A 209 -7.23 -12.60 17.69
C SER A 209 -6.29 -11.90 18.67
N GLU A 210 -5.06 -11.54 18.24
CA GLU A 210 -4.08 -10.81 19.06
C GLU A 210 -4.04 -9.32 18.69
N VAL A 211 -4.05 -8.45 19.71
CA VAL A 211 -4.04 -7.00 19.54
C VAL A 211 -2.70 -6.55 18.95
N GLY A 212 -2.73 -5.86 17.82
CA GLY A 212 -1.52 -5.35 17.15
C GLY A 212 -0.74 -6.41 16.38
N GLY A 213 -1.34 -7.55 16.04
CA GLY A 213 -0.77 -8.48 15.06
C GLY A 213 -1.06 -8.02 13.62
N ALA A 214 -0.06 -8.06 12.75
CA ALA A 214 -0.26 -7.72 11.33
C ALA A 214 -1.06 -8.82 10.63
N LEU A 215 -1.71 -8.49 9.51
CA LEU A 215 -2.52 -9.47 8.76
C LEU A 215 -1.67 -10.17 7.71
N VAL A 216 -0.96 -9.42 6.86
CA VAL A 216 -0.12 -10.01 5.81
C VAL A 216 1.24 -9.33 5.74
N SER A 217 2.29 -10.14 5.57
CA SER A 217 3.63 -9.70 5.20
C SER A 217 3.90 -9.97 3.74
N MET A 218 4.19 -8.91 2.98
CA MET A 218 4.72 -8.98 1.62
C MET A 218 6.11 -8.35 1.55
N GLU A 219 6.88 -8.46 2.62
CA GLU A 219 8.21 -7.88 2.67
C GLU A 219 9.15 -8.55 1.66
N HIS A 220 9.84 -7.76 0.84
CA HIS A 220 10.75 -8.26 -0.21
C HIS A 220 10.09 -9.21 -1.23
N VAL A 221 8.79 -9.07 -1.48
CA VAL A 221 8.08 -9.87 -2.49
C VAL A 221 8.31 -9.30 -3.89
N SER A 222 8.57 -10.17 -4.87
CA SER A 222 8.57 -9.81 -6.28
C SER A 222 7.42 -10.50 -6.99
N ALA A 223 6.53 -9.74 -7.63
CA ALA A 223 5.43 -10.27 -8.42
C ALA A 223 5.55 -9.82 -9.89
N GLY A 224 5.18 -10.66 -10.85
CA GLY A 224 5.03 -10.21 -12.24
C GLY A 224 3.88 -9.21 -12.37
N TRP A 225 2.72 -9.57 -11.84
CA TRP A 225 1.55 -8.69 -11.74
C TRP A 225 0.81 -8.87 -10.42
N VAL A 226 0.04 -7.86 -10.05
CA VAL A 226 -0.78 -7.87 -8.83
C VAL A 226 -2.23 -7.53 -9.21
N GLY A 227 -3.15 -8.41 -8.82
CA GLY A 227 -4.59 -8.23 -9.03
C GLY A 227 -5.34 -8.17 -7.70
N ILE A 228 -6.30 -7.26 -7.61
CA ILE A 228 -7.27 -7.22 -6.52
C ILE A 228 -8.66 -7.28 -7.15
N SER A 229 -9.47 -8.23 -6.71
CA SER A 229 -10.91 -8.27 -6.99
C SER A 229 -11.67 -8.04 -5.68
N GLY A 230 -12.51 -7.01 -5.65
CA GLY A 230 -13.42 -6.74 -4.52
C GLY A 230 -12.81 -5.96 -3.36
N ASP A 231 -13.60 -5.84 -2.29
CA ASP A 231 -13.33 -4.99 -1.13
C ASP A 231 -12.73 -5.83 0.00
N VAL A 232 -11.50 -6.30 -0.23
CA VAL A 232 -10.83 -7.33 0.58
C VAL A 232 -10.49 -6.89 2.02
N LEU A 233 -10.44 -5.58 2.28
CA LEU A 233 -10.15 -5.05 3.63
C LEU A 233 -11.12 -3.92 4.04
N CYS A 234 -11.55 -3.10 3.07
CA CYS A 234 -12.63 -2.13 3.21
C CYS A 234 -12.96 -1.51 1.85
N ASP A 235 -14.24 -1.19 1.62
CA ASP A 235 -14.64 -0.29 0.54
C ASP A 235 -14.56 1.16 1.03
N ALA A 236 -13.84 1.99 0.28
CA ALA A 236 -13.62 3.40 0.61
C ALA A 236 -14.90 4.25 0.52
N ASP A 237 -15.92 3.77 -0.19
CA ASP A 237 -17.19 4.50 -0.36
C ASP A 237 -18.23 4.23 0.74
N ILE A 238 -18.06 3.21 1.60
CA ILE A 238 -19.19 2.70 2.42
C ILE A 238 -18.96 2.68 3.94
N SER A 239 -17.75 2.52 4.49
CA SER A 239 -17.60 2.30 5.95
C SER A 239 -16.75 3.37 6.66
N ARG A 240 -17.37 4.07 7.62
CA ARG A 240 -16.66 4.90 8.63
C ARG A 240 -15.95 4.07 9.71
N ASP A 241 -16.20 2.76 9.75
CA ASP A 241 -15.67 1.81 10.74
C ASP A 241 -14.74 0.78 10.08
N CYS A 242 -13.77 1.25 9.29
CA CYS A 242 -12.69 0.39 8.83
C CYS A 242 -11.71 0.13 9.99
N ALA A 243 -11.85 -1.02 10.63
CA ALA A 243 -10.80 -1.54 11.48
C ALA A 243 -9.56 -1.75 10.60
N ALA A 244 -8.55 -0.90 10.79
CA ALA A 244 -7.31 -0.92 10.02
C ALA A 244 -6.67 -2.31 10.12
N GLY A 245 -6.88 -3.14 9.11
CA GLY A 245 -6.10 -4.35 8.94
C GLY A 245 -4.67 -3.96 8.64
N ASP A 246 -3.73 -4.39 9.48
CA ASP A 246 -2.31 -4.02 9.36
C ASP A 246 -1.62 -4.85 8.27
N LEU A 247 -1.57 -4.30 7.07
CA LEU A 247 -0.86 -4.84 5.92
C LEU A 247 0.58 -4.29 5.86
N THR A 248 1.54 -5.17 5.66
CA THR A 248 2.94 -4.78 5.45
C THR A 248 3.34 -5.05 4.00
N ILE A 249 3.40 -3.97 3.18
CA ILE A 249 3.66 -4.01 1.73
C ILE A 249 5.08 -3.49 1.39
N SER A 250 5.88 -3.14 2.39
CA SER A 250 7.25 -2.65 2.21
C SER A 250 8.07 -3.64 1.38
N GLY A 251 8.86 -3.22 0.40
CA GLY A 251 9.68 -4.16 -0.39
C GLY A 251 8.93 -4.90 -1.51
N LEU A 252 7.60 -4.77 -1.63
CA LEU A 252 6.87 -5.36 -2.75
C LEU A 252 7.24 -4.67 -4.08
N THR A 253 7.59 -5.46 -5.08
CA THR A 253 7.87 -5.02 -6.45
C THR A 253 6.97 -5.73 -7.45
N TYR A 254 6.44 -5.00 -8.44
CA TYR A 254 5.55 -5.56 -9.46
C TYR A 254 5.62 -4.82 -10.79
N ARG A 255 5.46 -5.54 -11.92
CA ARG A 255 5.58 -4.93 -13.27
C ARG A 255 4.27 -4.32 -13.77
N SER A 256 3.13 -4.87 -13.39
CA SER A 256 1.83 -4.43 -13.89
C SER A 256 0.69 -4.63 -12.88
N LEU A 257 -0.35 -3.81 -13.03
CA LEU A 257 -1.68 -4.01 -12.46
C LEU A 257 -2.63 -4.41 -13.60
N ALA A 258 -2.88 -5.70 -13.82
CA ALA A 258 -3.77 -6.21 -14.89
C ALA A 258 -4.16 -7.67 -14.57
N VAL A 259 -5.33 -8.25 -14.88
CA VAL A 259 -6.52 -7.91 -15.70
C VAL A 259 -7.78 -8.28 -14.89
N ALA A 260 -8.85 -7.48 -15.07
CA ALA A 260 -10.15 -7.49 -14.39
C ALA A 260 -10.22 -6.75 -13.04
N GLY A 261 -10.35 -5.42 -13.09
CA GLY A 261 -10.92 -4.62 -12.00
C GLY A 261 -9.95 -3.96 -11.01
N ALA A 262 -8.64 -4.13 -11.16
CA ALA A 262 -7.67 -3.45 -10.30
C ALA A 262 -7.55 -1.96 -10.67
N ASP A 263 -8.30 -1.10 -9.96
CA ASP A 263 -8.15 0.36 -10.03
C ASP A 263 -6.95 0.78 -9.16
N TRP A 264 -6.02 1.55 -9.72
CA TRP A 264 -4.91 2.17 -8.99
C TRP A 264 -5.40 2.96 -7.77
N ARG A 265 -6.65 3.45 -7.77
CA ARG A 265 -7.30 4.09 -6.62
C ARG A 265 -7.49 3.14 -5.45
N LYS A 266 -7.92 1.90 -5.71
CA LYS A 266 -8.07 0.86 -4.67
C LYS A 266 -6.71 0.51 -4.08
N TRP A 267 -5.70 0.33 -4.94
CA TRP A 267 -4.32 0.09 -4.48
C TRP A 267 -3.77 1.27 -3.66
N LEU A 268 -4.03 2.50 -4.08
CA LEU A 268 -3.63 3.70 -3.34
C LEU A 268 -4.34 3.79 -1.97
N HIS A 269 -5.62 3.42 -1.91
CA HIS A 269 -6.37 3.36 -0.65
C HIS A 269 -5.76 2.35 0.32
N TRP A 270 -5.30 1.20 -0.16
CA TRP A 270 -4.58 0.21 0.66
C TRP A 270 -3.29 0.76 1.24
N ILE A 271 -2.44 1.37 0.39
CA ILE A 271 -1.18 1.98 0.85
C ILE A 271 -1.47 3.02 1.95
N ARG A 272 -2.56 3.78 1.86
CA ARG A 272 -2.87 4.86 2.82
C ARG A 272 -3.55 4.39 4.10
N SER A 273 -4.53 3.50 3.99
CA SER A 273 -5.45 3.20 5.08
C SER A 273 -5.15 1.88 5.79
N HIS A 274 -4.41 0.98 5.13
CA HIS A 274 -4.19 -0.40 5.60
C HIS A 274 -2.72 -0.71 5.86
N THR A 275 -1.82 0.27 5.79
CA THR A 275 -0.40 0.05 6.16
C THR A 275 -0.09 0.68 7.51
N ARG A 276 0.79 0.03 8.29
CA ARG A 276 1.21 0.53 9.61
C ARG A 276 1.95 1.86 9.56
N GLY A 277 2.74 2.07 8.51
CA GLY A 277 3.66 3.20 8.42
C GLY A 277 3.83 3.69 7.00
N TYR A 278 4.27 4.94 6.91
CA TYR A 278 4.63 5.55 5.64
C TYR A 278 5.86 4.84 5.03
N THR A 279 5.74 4.43 3.78
CA THR A 279 6.88 3.90 3.00
C THR A 279 6.90 4.55 1.62
N ALA A 280 7.95 5.32 1.33
CA ALA A 280 8.08 6.03 0.05
C ALA A 280 8.09 5.08 -1.16
N GLN A 281 8.73 3.93 -1.02
CA GLN A 281 8.85 2.91 -2.06
C GLN A 281 7.49 2.48 -2.62
N SER A 282 6.50 2.21 -1.76
CA SER A 282 5.18 1.69 -2.15
C SER A 282 4.46 2.63 -3.13
N TYR A 283 4.60 3.94 -2.91
CA TYR A 283 4.07 4.97 -3.81
C TYR A 283 4.85 5.06 -5.11
N TRP A 284 6.18 4.97 -5.05
CA TRP A 284 7.03 5.04 -6.23
C TRP A 284 6.82 3.84 -7.15
N GLN A 285 6.61 2.64 -6.59
CA GLN A 285 6.30 1.45 -7.38
C GLN A 285 4.97 1.63 -8.14
N LEU A 286 3.91 2.05 -7.44
CA LEU A 286 2.61 2.30 -8.06
C LEU A 286 2.70 3.38 -9.15
N ALA A 287 3.37 4.50 -8.86
CA ALA A 287 3.58 5.58 -9.82
C ALA A 287 4.44 5.13 -11.02
N GLY A 288 5.42 4.24 -10.80
CA GLY A 288 6.23 3.66 -11.87
C GLY A 288 5.41 2.80 -12.82
N VAL A 289 4.53 1.95 -12.26
CA VAL A 289 3.63 1.09 -13.05
C VAL A 289 2.61 1.92 -13.83
N GLU A 290 1.97 2.90 -13.20
CA GLU A 290 1.02 3.79 -13.89
C GLU A 290 1.70 4.65 -14.96
N ARG A 291 2.97 5.03 -14.76
CA ARG A 291 3.76 5.73 -15.77
C ARG A 291 4.04 4.82 -16.96
N ALA A 292 4.43 3.56 -16.73
CA ALA A 292 4.65 2.58 -17.80
C ALA A 292 3.35 2.27 -18.55
N ALA A 293 2.19 2.37 -17.89
CA ALA A 293 0.87 2.24 -18.51
C ALA A 293 0.39 3.50 -19.27
N GLY A 294 1.11 4.63 -19.18
CA GLY A 294 0.74 5.89 -19.83
C GLY A 294 -0.31 6.74 -19.09
N ASN A 295 -0.59 6.45 -17.81
CA ASN A 295 -1.61 7.12 -17.01
C ASN A 295 -1.04 8.32 -16.22
N ASP A 296 -0.64 9.39 -16.89
CA ASP A 296 -0.02 10.57 -16.24
C ASP A 296 -0.89 11.21 -15.15
N VAL A 297 -2.21 11.20 -15.33
CA VAL A 297 -3.18 11.70 -14.35
C VAL A 297 -3.12 10.89 -13.05
N ALA A 298 -2.99 9.56 -13.15
CA ALA A 298 -2.87 8.67 -12.00
C ALA A 298 -1.54 8.91 -11.28
N VAL A 299 -0.43 8.92 -12.02
CA VAL A 299 0.93 9.18 -11.49
C VAL A 299 0.95 10.45 -10.65
N ARG A 300 0.39 11.54 -11.17
CA ARG A 300 0.32 12.81 -10.45
C ARG A 300 -0.50 12.71 -9.16
N ARG A 301 -1.66 12.06 -9.19
CA ARG A 301 -2.50 11.88 -8.00
C ARG A 301 -1.82 11.01 -6.94
N ILE A 302 -1.10 9.97 -7.35
CA ILE A 302 -0.33 9.08 -6.47
C ILE A 302 0.77 9.87 -5.76
N LEU A 303 1.55 10.68 -6.48
CA LEU A 303 2.64 11.47 -5.90
C LEU A 303 2.12 12.58 -4.97
N ILE A 304 0.95 13.16 -5.25
CA ILE A 304 0.27 14.08 -4.32
C ILE A 304 -0.12 13.33 -3.04
N ALA A 305 -0.75 12.17 -3.19
CA ALA A 305 -1.13 11.35 -2.05
C ALA A 305 0.07 10.90 -1.21
N GLN A 306 1.23 10.62 -1.83
CA GLN A 306 2.48 10.32 -1.14
C GLN A 306 2.93 11.50 -0.26
N GLN A 307 2.90 12.72 -0.80
CA GLN A 307 3.28 13.94 -0.08
C GLN A 307 2.32 14.23 1.08
N ASP A 308 1.03 14.05 0.88
CA ASP A 308 0.02 14.23 1.93
C ASP A 308 0.18 13.16 3.02
N ASP A 309 0.49 11.93 2.65
CA ASP A 309 0.69 10.84 3.60
C ASP A 309 1.98 11.01 4.41
N LEU A 310 3.09 11.43 3.77
CA LEU A 310 4.32 11.81 4.45
C LEU A 310 4.05 12.90 5.51
N ARG A 311 3.12 13.83 5.27
CA ARG A 311 2.78 14.88 6.26
C ARG A 311 2.04 14.36 7.48
N ILE A 312 1.21 13.33 7.30
CA ILE A 312 0.33 12.81 8.36
C ILE A 312 1.03 11.71 9.16
N ARG A 313 1.66 10.76 8.46
CA ARG A 313 2.26 9.54 9.02
C ARG A 313 3.80 9.51 8.95
N GLY A 314 4.44 10.51 8.36
CA GLY A 314 5.89 10.62 8.35
C GLY A 314 6.43 11.05 9.71
N GLU A 315 7.51 10.40 10.15
CA GLU A 315 8.26 10.80 11.32
C GLU A 315 9.07 12.07 10.99
N PHE A 316 8.71 13.20 11.59
CA PHE A 316 9.45 14.46 11.45
C PHE A 316 10.13 14.82 12.78
N ASP A 317 11.46 14.82 12.77
CA ASP A 317 12.31 15.08 13.95
C ASP A 317 12.38 16.54 14.42
N SER A 318 11.61 17.49 13.84
CA SER A 318 11.81 18.91 14.15
C SER A 318 10.56 19.79 14.12
N LEU A 319 10.38 20.61 15.17
CA LEU A 319 9.36 21.67 15.30
C LEU A 319 9.41 22.70 14.15
N TRP A 320 10.59 22.96 13.58
CA TRP A 320 10.77 23.89 12.47
C TRP A 320 10.15 23.39 11.15
N SER A 321 10.04 22.07 10.97
CA SER A 321 9.33 21.50 9.82
C SER A 321 7.84 21.85 9.87
N ARG A 322 7.18 21.66 11.03
CA ARG A 322 5.73 21.88 11.22
C ARG A 322 5.32 23.34 10.99
N LEU A 323 6.14 24.30 11.46
CA LEU A 323 5.89 25.73 11.26
C LEU A 323 6.03 26.12 9.78
N ARG A 324 7.07 25.62 9.11
CA ARG A 324 7.22 25.73 7.65
C ARG A 324 6.00 25.12 6.94
N HIS A 325 5.52 23.95 7.36
CA HIS A 325 4.38 23.29 6.72
C HIS A 325 3.06 24.07 6.80
N ARG A 326 2.77 24.78 7.90
CA ARG A 326 1.58 25.65 8.01
C ARG A 326 1.65 26.87 7.11
N LEU A 327 2.80 27.55 7.06
CA LEU A 327 3.03 28.70 6.19
C LEU A 327 2.94 28.31 4.70
N TRP A 328 3.48 27.14 4.33
CA TRP A 328 3.48 26.65 2.95
C TRP A 328 2.11 26.14 2.47
N GLY A 329 1.28 25.59 3.36
CA GLY A 329 -0.11 25.19 3.04
C GLY A 329 -1.03 26.38 2.74
N LEU A 330 -0.81 27.52 3.42
CA LEU A 330 -1.57 28.76 3.23
C LEU A 330 -1.12 29.56 2.01
N LEU A 331 0.18 29.64 1.73
CA LEU A 331 0.73 30.51 0.68
C LEU A 331 0.91 29.83 -0.69
N ALA A 332 1.32 28.56 -0.71
CA ALA A 332 1.92 27.98 -1.92
C ALA A 332 1.23 26.73 -2.46
N GLY A 333 0.26 26.13 -1.74
CA GLY A 333 -0.57 25.00 -2.19
C GLY A 333 0.05 24.18 -3.32
N TYR A 334 1.10 23.43 -2.99
CA TYR A 334 2.10 22.84 -3.90
C TYR A 334 1.70 22.77 -5.38
N GLY A 335 2.28 23.67 -6.18
CA GLY A 335 2.66 23.42 -7.57
C GLY A 335 1.57 23.09 -8.57
N TYR A 336 0.28 23.28 -8.27
CA TYR A 336 -0.74 22.82 -9.23
C TYR A 336 -2.07 23.56 -9.31
N ARG A 337 -2.15 24.77 -8.77
CA ARG A 337 -3.19 25.72 -9.17
C ARG A 337 -2.57 27.10 -9.31
N ILE A 338 -2.05 27.41 -10.51
CA ILE A 338 -1.68 28.79 -10.91
C ILE A 338 -2.79 29.78 -10.49
N GLY A 339 -4.06 29.34 -10.51
CA GLY A 339 -5.18 30.14 -10.03
C GLY A 339 -5.05 30.66 -8.59
N ARG A 340 -4.47 29.91 -7.64
CA ARG A 340 -4.36 30.39 -6.24
C ARG A 340 -3.26 31.43 -6.08
N THR A 341 -2.10 31.25 -6.69
CA THR A 341 -1.03 32.26 -6.67
C THR A 341 -1.44 33.54 -7.39
N VAL A 342 -2.19 33.42 -8.50
CA VAL A 342 -2.79 34.57 -9.19
C VAL A 342 -3.80 35.29 -8.27
N VAL A 343 -4.69 34.55 -7.60
CA VAL A 343 -5.64 35.14 -6.65
C VAL A 343 -4.93 35.82 -5.48
N THR A 344 -3.93 35.19 -4.87
CA THR A 344 -3.15 35.81 -3.79
C THR A 344 -2.43 37.07 -4.26
N THR A 345 -1.86 37.05 -5.46
CA THR A 345 -1.22 38.23 -6.06
C THR A 345 -2.24 39.35 -6.29
N LEU A 346 -3.43 39.02 -6.82
CA LEU A 346 -4.52 39.98 -6.99
C LEU A 346 -4.97 40.57 -5.64
N VAL A 347 -5.11 39.76 -4.60
CA VAL A 347 -5.46 40.23 -3.24
C VAL A 347 -4.40 41.19 -2.72
N VAL A 348 -3.11 40.86 -2.89
CA VAL A 348 -2.01 41.74 -2.48
C VAL A 348 -2.04 43.08 -3.22
N LEU A 349 -2.35 43.09 -4.52
CA LEU A 349 -2.51 44.33 -5.31
C LEU A 349 -3.72 45.15 -4.86
N VAL A 350 -4.84 44.50 -4.54
CA VAL A 350 -6.03 45.18 -3.99
C VAL A 350 -5.72 45.81 -2.64
N VAL A 351 -5.04 45.10 -1.74
CA VAL A 351 -4.60 45.63 -0.44
C VAL A 351 -3.65 46.82 -0.63
N ALA A 352 -2.73 46.75 -1.60
CA ALA A 352 -1.83 47.87 -1.90
C ALA A 352 -2.61 49.12 -2.35
N GLY A 353 -3.58 48.96 -3.26
CA GLY A 353 -4.46 50.06 -3.69
C GLY A 353 -5.31 50.64 -2.55
N LEU A 354 -5.86 49.77 -1.68
CA LEU A 354 -6.62 50.18 -0.49
C LEU A 354 -5.75 50.94 0.53
N LEU A 355 -4.49 50.54 0.71
CA LEU A 355 -3.55 51.27 1.56
C LEU A 355 -3.24 52.66 1.00
N GLY A 356 -3.13 52.80 -0.33
CA GLY A 356 -2.97 54.09 -0.99
C GLY A 356 -4.17 55.01 -0.81
N LEU A 357 -5.39 54.48 -0.96
CA LEU A 357 -6.64 55.19 -0.64
C LEU A 357 -6.70 55.60 0.84
N TRP A 358 -6.37 54.68 1.74
CA TRP A 358 -6.40 54.96 3.17
C TRP A 358 -5.38 56.04 3.57
N ALA A 359 -4.22 56.07 2.93
CA ALA A 359 -3.23 57.13 3.10
C ALA A 359 -3.76 58.50 2.63
N GLY A 360 -4.46 58.55 1.50
CA GLY A 360 -5.05 59.80 0.98
C GLY A 360 -6.15 60.40 1.86
N HIS A 361 -6.84 59.58 2.65
CA HIS A 361 -7.88 60.03 3.59
C HIS A 361 -7.38 60.24 5.03
N THR A 362 -6.12 59.94 5.33
CA THR A 362 -5.59 60.07 6.68
C THR A 362 -4.98 61.45 6.87
N PRO A 363 -5.57 62.34 7.70
CA PRO A 363 -5.04 63.68 7.90
C PRO A 363 -3.71 63.65 8.67
N ILE A 364 -2.81 64.54 8.32
CA ILE A 364 -1.60 64.94 9.06
C ILE A 364 -1.85 66.35 9.62
N ARG A 365 -0.89 66.88 10.40
CA ARG A 365 -0.88 68.28 10.82
C ARG A 365 -0.96 69.24 9.61
N ASP A 366 -1.51 70.41 9.84
CA ASP A 366 -1.60 71.53 8.88
C ASP A 366 -2.50 71.29 7.66
N GLY A 367 -3.58 70.52 7.82
CA GLY A 367 -4.58 70.30 6.76
C GLY A 367 -4.11 69.42 5.60
N ARG A 368 -2.95 68.76 5.76
CA ARG A 368 -2.35 67.84 4.78
C ARG A 368 -2.79 66.41 5.04
N TYR A 369 -2.58 65.52 4.07
CA TYR A 369 -2.90 64.09 4.16
C TYR A 369 -1.66 63.22 3.98
N ALA A 370 -1.69 61.98 4.49
CA ALA A 370 -0.56 61.04 4.46
C ALA A 370 -0.09 60.72 3.04
N ALA A 371 -0.99 60.80 2.05
CA ALA A 371 -0.64 60.88 0.63
C ALA A 371 -1.10 62.25 0.07
N GLY A 372 -0.21 62.93 -0.65
CA GLY A 372 -0.49 64.25 -1.20
C GLY A 372 0.38 64.56 -2.41
N HIS A 373 0.00 65.63 -3.14
CA HIS A 373 0.77 66.04 -4.30
C HIS A 373 2.17 66.53 -3.92
N THR A 374 3.17 66.06 -4.65
CA THR A 374 4.57 66.40 -4.41
C THR A 374 4.86 67.85 -4.83
N SER A 375 6.05 68.35 -4.49
CA SER A 375 6.51 69.68 -4.92
C SER A 375 6.72 69.82 -6.44
N ARG A 376 6.57 68.72 -7.21
CA ARG A 376 6.69 68.69 -8.68
C ARG A 376 5.33 68.72 -9.38
N SER A 377 4.21 68.68 -8.65
CA SER A 377 2.89 68.81 -9.25
C SER A 377 2.55 70.27 -9.55
N GLU A 378 1.58 70.49 -10.45
CA GLU A 378 1.04 71.84 -10.75
C GLU A 378 0.35 72.48 -9.54
N GLN A 379 -0.07 71.68 -8.55
CA GLN A 379 -0.69 72.13 -7.30
C GLN A 379 -0.08 71.39 -6.10
N PRO A 380 1.03 71.88 -5.54
CA PRO A 380 1.73 71.18 -4.48
C PRO A 380 0.93 71.19 -3.17
N PHE A 381 1.02 70.10 -2.39
CA PHE A 381 0.38 69.93 -1.08
C PHE A 381 -1.15 69.89 -1.05
N THR A 382 -1.81 69.70 -2.19
CA THR A 382 -3.25 69.39 -2.28
C THR A 382 -3.49 67.88 -2.19
N PRO A 383 -4.70 67.43 -1.80
CA PRO A 383 -5.04 66.01 -1.79
C PRO A 383 -5.00 65.44 -3.22
N CYS A 384 -4.45 64.23 -3.37
CA CYS A 384 -4.46 63.52 -4.66
C CYS A 384 -5.86 63.05 -5.02
N SER A 385 -6.13 62.90 -6.32
CA SER A 385 -7.37 62.27 -6.79
C SER A 385 -7.46 60.81 -6.36
N THR A 386 -8.67 60.24 -6.31
CA THR A 386 -8.89 58.82 -5.95
C THR A 386 -8.09 57.88 -6.86
N PHE A 387 -7.96 58.22 -8.15
CA PHE A 387 -7.17 57.44 -9.09
C PHE A 387 -5.66 57.47 -8.74
N GLU A 388 -5.13 58.63 -8.39
CA GLU A 388 -3.72 58.79 -7.99
C GLU A 388 -3.43 58.11 -6.64
N GLN A 389 -4.38 58.10 -5.71
CA GLN A 389 -4.24 57.39 -4.44
C GLN A 389 -4.15 55.87 -4.62
N ILE A 390 -5.02 55.29 -5.46
CA ILE A 390 -4.96 53.86 -5.81
C ILE A 390 -3.66 53.56 -6.58
N GLY A 391 -3.35 54.42 -7.56
CA GLY A 391 -2.15 54.33 -8.37
C GLY A 391 -0.88 54.34 -7.52
N LEU A 392 -0.79 55.24 -6.54
CA LEU A 392 0.33 55.32 -5.59
C LEU A 392 0.51 54.01 -4.82
N GLY A 393 -0.58 53.44 -4.29
CA GLY A 393 -0.55 52.18 -3.55
C GLY A 393 -0.06 51.00 -4.38
N ILE A 394 -0.59 50.85 -5.59
CA ILE A 394 -0.19 49.79 -6.53
C ILE A 394 1.24 49.99 -7.01
N ASP A 395 1.59 51.21 -7.41
CA ASP A 395 2.91 51.55 -7.94
C ASP A 395 3.98 51.26 -6.89
N ARG A 396 3.76 51.66 -5.64
CA ARG A 396 4.66 51.38 -4.51
C ARG A 396 4.68 49.92 -4.05
N GLY A 397 3.57 49.20 -4.19
CA GLY A 397 3.48 47.77 -3.87
C GLY A 397 4.16 46.87 -4.91
N LEU A 398 4.30 47.34 -6.15
CA LEU A 398 4.94 46.61 -7.25
C LEU A 398 6.43 46.98 -7.38
N PRO A 399 7.32 46.00 -7.57
CA PRO A 399 8.75 46.25 -7.68
C PRO A 399 9.19 46.90 -9.00
N LEU A 400 8.37 46.85 -10.06
CA LEU A 400 8.73 47.24 -11.43
C LEU A 400 7.75 48.21 -12.10
N ALA A 401 6.72 48.68 -11.38
CA ALA A 401 5.78 49.65 -11.93
C ALA A 401 6.40 51.06 -11.87
N VAL A 402 6.45 51.73 -13.02
CA VAL A 402 6.81 53.14 -13.15
C VAL A 402 5.61 53.83 -13.79
N THR A 403 4.49 53.91 -13.08
CA THR A 403 3.26 54.53 -13.60
C THR A 403 3.34 56.06 -13.66
N GLY A 404 4.48 56.67 -13.29
CA GLY A 404 4.66 58.12 -13.23
C GLY A 404 3.77 58.81 -12.20
N VAL A 405 3.03 58.04 -11.38
CA VAL A 405 2.13 58.54 -10.34
C VAL A 405 2.94 59.05 -9.15
N ARG A 406 4.03 58.36 -8.77
CA ARG A 406 4.95 58.76 -7.69
C ARG A 406 5.55 60.16 -7.88
N GLU A 407 5.71 60.61 -9.11
CA GLU A 407 6.26 61.95 -9.38
C GLU A 407 5.26 63.06 -9.02
N ARG A 408 3.96 62.76 -9.10
CA ARG A 408 2.87 63.72 -8.89
C ARG A 408 2.24 63.58 -7.52
N CYS A 409 2.07 62.37 -7.01
CA CYS A 409 1.46 62.06 -5.72
C CYS A 409 2.34 61.07 -4.94
N ASP A 410 2.68 61.40 -3.69
CA ASP A 410 3.52 60.55 -2.86
C ASP A 410 3.15 60.59 -1.36
N LEU A 411 3.66 59.63 -0.60
CA LEU A 411 3.55 59.54 0.85
C LEU A 411 4.48 60.53 1.56
N ASP A 412 3.94 61.21 2.57
CA ASP A 412 4.74 62.07 3.44
C ASP A 412 5.54 61.24 4.46
N THR A 413 6.81 60.98 4.14
CA THR A 413 7.74 60.21 4.98
C THR A 413 8.28 60.96 6.20
N ILE A 414 7.95 62.25 6.35
CA ILE A 414 8.35 63.07 7.51
C ILE A 414 7.41 62.80 8.70
N SER A 415 6.13 62.54 8.43
CA SER A 415 5.14 62.29 9.46
C SER A 415 5.17 60.85 9.99
N ARG A 416 4.88 60.65 11.29
CA ARG A 416 4.73 59.30 11.88
C ARG A 416 3.68 58.45 11.17
N ARG A 417 2.59 59.07 10.71
CA ARG A 417 1.51 58.38 10.00
C ARG A 417 1.99 57.92 8.62
N GLY A 418 2.64 58.79 7.84
CA GLY A 418 3.18 58.41 6.53
C GLY A 418 4.34 57.41 6.61
N GLN A 419 5.15 57.44 7.66
CA GLN A 419 6.16 56.38 7.94
C GLN A 419 5.51 55.00 8.17
N ALA A 420 4.37 54.95 8.87
CA ALA A 420 3.64 53.69 9.07
C ALA A 420 3.10 53.13 7.74
N PHE A 421 2.57 53.99 6.88
CA PHE A 421 2.15 53.59 5.52
C PHE A 421 3.32 53.14 4.66
N ALA A 422 4.47 53.83 4.73
CA ALA A 422 5.68 53.43 4.02
C ALA A 422 6.18 52.06 4.48
N MET A 423 6.17 51.78 5.79
CA MET A 423 6.54 50.47 6.34
C MET A 423 5.56 49.37 5.91
N ALA A 424 4.24 49.64 5.92
CA ALA A 424 3.23 48.69 5.45
C ALA A 424 3.42 48.33 3.97
N ILE A 425 3.72 49.33 3.14
CA ILE A 425 4.04 49.16 1.72
C ILE A 425 5.33 48.35 1.53
N TRP A 426 6.38 48.60 2.31
CA TRP A 426 7.62 47.83 2.24
C TRP A 426 7.41 46.35 2.59
N LEU A 427 6.62 46.07 3.62
CA LEU A 427 6.24 44.68 3.97
C LEU A 427 5.48 44.01 2.83
N LEU A 428 4.58 44.74 2.16
CA LEU A 428 3.85 44.26 1.00
C LEU A 428 4.78 44.00 -0.19
N GLN A 429 5.75 44.87 -0.44
CA GLN A 429 6.76 44.68 -1.49
C GLN A 429 7.61 43.43 -1.25
N VAL A 430 8.02 43.17 0.00
CA VAL A 430 8.72 41.93 0.36
C VAL A 430 7.84 40.71 0.09
N ALA A 431 6.55 40.77 0.44
CA ALA A 431 5.60 39.68 0.14
C ALA A 431 5.45 39.44 -1.37
N VAL A 432 5.37 40.50 -2.18
CA VAL A 432 5.33 40.41 -3.65
C VAL A 432 6.59 39.77 -4.22
N TRP A 433 7.78 40.14 -3.73
CA TRP A 433 9.04 39.50 -4.14
C TRP A 433 9.08 38.01 -3.81
N ILE A 434 8.61 37.62 -2.62
CA ILE A 434 8.50 36.21 -2.23
C ILE A 434 7.53 35.46 -3.16
N LEU A 435 6.37 36.06 -3.48
CA LEU A 435 5.41 35.44 -4.40
C LEU A 435 5.95 35.34 -5.84
N ALA A 436 6.61 36.38 -6.34
CA ALA A 436 7.18 36.40 -7.68
C ALA A 436 8.29 35.35 -7.84
N THR A 437 9.19 35.24 -6.86
CA THR A 437 10.24 34.20 -6.86
C THR A 437 9.64 32.80 -6.81
N LEU A 438 8.57 32.58 -6.04
CA LEU A 438 7.85 31.31 -6.01
C LEU A 438 7.21 30.96 -7.37
N VAL A 439 6.65 31.93 -8.09
CA VAL A 439 6.08 31.71 -9.43
C VAL A 439 7.17 31.32 -10.42
N VAL A 440 8.32 32.00 -10.43
CA VAL A 440 9.45 31.69 -11.31
C VAL A 440 10.02 30.30 -11.01
N VAL A 441 10.22 29.97 -9.74
CA VAL A 441 10.66 28.63 -9.33
C VAL A 441 9.64 27.57 -9.75
N GLY A 442 8.34 27.83 -9.55
CA GLY A 442 7.26 26.95 -9.99
C GLY A 442 7.29 26.70 -11.51
N TYR A 443 7.47 27.74 -12.31
CA TYR A 443 7.52 27.65 -13.77
C TYR A 443 8.79 26.93 -14.27
N SER A 444 9.95 27.20 -13.67
CA SER A 444 11.20 26.51 -14.01
C SER A 444 11.14 25.00 -13.72
N SER A 445 10.41 24.59 -12.69
CA SER A 445 10.20 23.17 -12.36
C SER A 445 9.26 22.44 -13.34
N LEU A 446 8.40 23.19 -14.04
CA LEU A 446 7.52 22.68 -15.11
C LEU A 446 8.28 22.46 -16.41
N ILE A 447 9.19 23.38 -16.79
CA ILE A 447 10.00 23.29 -18.02
C ILE A 447 10.99 22.12 -17.97
N ARG A 448 11.63 21.87 -16.82
CA ARG A 448 12.55 20.72 -16.65
C ARG A 448 11.88 19.34 -16.74
N ARG A 449 10.56 19.27 -16.95
CA ARG A 449 9.83 18.01 -17.17
C ARG A 449 9.44 17.78 -18.63
N THR A 450 9.70 18.75 -19.52
CA THR A 450 9.39 18.66 -20.94
C THR A 450 10.62 18.39 -21.82
N ASP A 451 11.82 18.40 -21.24
CA ASP A 451 13.07 17.88 -21.79
C ASP A 451 13.46 16.61 -21.01
#